data_AF-A0A2V8MWU5-F1
#
_entry.id   AF-A0A2V8MWU5-F1
#
_cell.length_a   1.000
_cell.length_b   1.000
_cell.length_c   1.000
_cell.angle_alpha   90.00
_cell.angle_beta   90.00
_cell.angle_gamma   90.00
#
_symmetry.space_group_name_H-M   'P 1'
#
loop_
_entity.id
_entity.type
_entity.pdbx_description
1 polymer ?
#
loop_
_entity_poly.entity_id
_entity_poly.type
_entity_poly.pdbx_seq_one_letter_code
_entity_poly.pdbx_strand_id
1 'polypeptide(L)'
;MSQLPAVIQREKPRATGDDSSPVVRMQKMIFEQAAAADASDIHIEPTQAATRVRYRVHGMLNEQLEIPRWMHENVVVRIKVLAKLDISERRIPQDGHIAAEDSNGLDVRVSVLPTRWGEKIVIRMLRRGRSLMTLGQLGFQPSIEERLHGLIRRPQGMLLAVGPTGSGKTTTLYAFVNEIRQEPMNIVTIEDPIEYEVAGVSQVPPYVFQSASLHPAAGSGCHSRRRNS
;
A
#
# COMPACT_ATOMS: atom_id res chain seq x y z
N MET A 1 8.59 37.38 63.51
CA MET A 1 8.87 37.38 62.06
C MET A 1 8.38 36.06 61.49
N SER A 2 7.20 36.10 60.87
CA SER A 2 6.55 34.96 60.22
C SER A 2 7.19 34.75 58.86
N GLN A 3 7.86 33.62 58.65
CA GLN A 3 8.23 33.16 57.31
C GLN A 3 7.48 31.85 57.04
N LEU A 4 6.58 31.92 56.05
CA LEU A 4 5.88 30.77 55.48
C LEU A 4 6.88 29.82 54.80
N PRO A 5 6.73 28.49 54.88
CA PRO A 5 7.44 27.60 53.98
C PRO A 5 6.78 27.58 52.60
N ALA A 6 7.64 27.50 51.59
CA ALA A 6 7.35 27.61 50.17
C ALA A 6 6.38 26.54 49.64
N VAL A 7 5.55 26.96 48.69
CA VAL A 7 4.72 26.10 47.85
C VAL A 7 5.64 25.19 47.02
N ILE A 8 5.66 23.90 47.35
CA ILE A 8 6.30 22.87 46.53
C ILE A 8 5.44 22.69 45.27
N GLN A 9 5.91 23.25 44.16
CA GLN A 9 5.39 22.91 42.84
C GLN A 9 5.65 21.42 42.59
N ARG A 10 4.59 20.61 42.56
CA ARG A 10 4.67 19.22 42.11
C ARG A 10 4.99 19.21 40.62
N GLU A 11 6.25 18.98 40.28
CA GLU A 11 6.64 18.57 38.94
C GLU A 11 5.81 17.35 38.52
N LYS A 12 5.14 17.45 37.37
CA LYS A 12 4.53 16.28 36.73
C LYS A 12 5.66 15.32 36.33
N PRO A 13 5.64 14.05 36.76
CA PRO A 13 6.60 13.08 36.27
C PRO A 13 6.36 12.87 34.77
N ARG A 14 7.42 12.99 33.96
CA ARG A 14 7.45 12.50 32.59
C ARG A 14 7.29 10.98 32.63
N ALA A 15 6.07 10.51 32.41
CA ALA A 15 5.79 9.10 32.22
C ALA A 15 6.06 8.73 30.75
N THR A 16 7.15 7.98 30.54
CA THR A 16 7.38 7.15 29.37
C THR A 16 6.38 6.00 29.34
N GLY A 17 5.57 5.89 28.27
CA GLY A 17 4.68 4.75 28.02
C GLY A 17 3.30 5.11 27.45
N ASP A 18 3.21 5.41 26.15
CA ASP A 18 1.96 5.81 25.48
C ASP A 18 1.26 4.65 24.74
N ASP A 19 1.19 3.47 25.36
CA ASP A 19 0.44 2.32 24.84
C ASP A 19 -1.01 2.26 25.35
N SER A 20 -1.46 3.27 26.11
CA SER A 20 -2.75 3.28 26.81
C SER A 20 -3.80 4.25 26.23
N SER A 21 -3.48 5.05 25.22
CA SER A 21 -4.46 5.94 24.58
C SER A 21 -5.45 5.15 23.71
N PRO A 22 -6.78 5.41 23.80
CA PRO A 22 -7.79 4.77 22.93
C PRO A 22 -7.49 4.92 21.43
N VAL A 23 -6.84 6.01 21.04
CA VAL A 23 -6.50 6.32 19.65
C VAL A 23 -5.36 5.44 19.16
N VAL A 24 -4.37 5.16 20.02
CA VAL A 24 -3.26 4.25 19.71
C VAL A 24 -3.80 2.83 19.54
N ARG A 25 -4.69 2.38 20.43
CA ARG A 25 -5.35 1.06 20.27
C ARG A 25 -6.17 0.97 18.99
N MET A 26 -6.93 2.02 18.67
CA MET A 26 -7.72 2.08 17.44
C MET A 26 -6.82 1.99 16.20
N GLN A 27 -5.73 2.77 16.17
CA GLN A 27 -4.74 2.73 15.10
C GLN A 27 -4.10 1.34 14.97
N LYS A 28 -3.64 0.73 16.07
CA LYS A 28 -3.06 -0.63 16.04
C LYS A 28 -4.05 -1.64 15.48
N MET A 29 -5.29 -1.62 15.99
CA MET A 29 -6.35 -2.53 15.54
C MET A 29 -6.65 -2.39 14.04
N ILE A 30 -6.71 -1.17 13.49
CA ILE A 30 -6.91 -0.96 12.04
C ILE A 30 -5.79 -1.61 11.23
N PHE A 31 -4.54 -1.42 11.64
CA PHE A 31 -3.38 -1.97 10.93
C PHE A 31 -3.30 -3.51 11.05
N GLU A 32 -3.52 -4.04 12.26
CA GLU A 32 -3.51 -5.48 12.53
C GLU A 32 -4.61 -6.20 11.75
N GLN A 33 -5.83 -5.66 11.72
CA GLN A 33 -6.93 -6.22 10.94
C GLN A 33 -6.69 -6.12 9.44
N ALA A 34 -6.13 -5.02 8.95
CA ALA A 34 -5.77 -4.89 7.54
C ALA A 34 -4.69 -5.91 7.13
N ALA A 35 -3.69 -6.13 7.99
CA ALA A 35 -2.67 -7.15 7.78
C ALA A 35 -3.26 -8.56 7.76
N ALA A 36 -4.12 -8.88 8.73
CA ALA A 36 -4.79 -10.17 8.83
C ALA A 36 -5.75 -10.45 7.65
N ALA A 37 -6.43 -9.42 7.14
CA ALA A 37 -7.35 -9.50 6.00
C ALA A 37 -6.64 -9.51 4.65
N ASP A 38 -5.31 -9.54 4.63
CA ASP A 38 -4.50 -9.45 3.42
C ASP A 38 -4.75 -8.19 2.56
N ALA A 39 -5.04 -7.05 3.21
CA ALA A 39 -5.35 -5.82 2.52
C ALA A 39 -4.14 -5.22 1.79
N SER A 40 -4.39 -4.59 0.62
CA SER A 40 -3.43 -3.79 -0.13
C SER A 40 -3.52 -2.30 0.17
N ASP A 41 -4.74 -1.80 0.43
CA ASP A 41 -4.98 -0.42 0.86
C ASP A 41 -5.93 -0.37 2.07
N ILE A 42 -5.70 0.58 2.97
CA ILE A 42 -6.61 0.97 4.05
C ILE A 42 -7.17 2.35 3.71
N HIS A 43 -8.49 2.48 3.74
CA HIS A 43 -9.20 3.73 3.52
C HIS A 43 -9.87 4.17 4.83
N ILE A 44 -9.52 5.34 5.34
CA ILE A 44 -10.13 5.95 6.52
C ILE A 44 -10.84 7.22 6.06
N GLU A 45 -12.16 7.18 6.02
CA GLU A 45 -12.98 8.18 5.32
C GLU A 45 -13.98 8.81 6.28
N PRO A 46 -13.87 10.13 6.55
CA PRO A 46 -14.87 10.80 7.33
C PRO A 46 -16.16 10.98 6.54
N THR A 47 -17.28 10.76 7.20
CA THR A 47 -18.61 11.11 6.73
C THR A 47 -19.24 12.11 7.71
N GLN A 48 -20.47 12.56 7.42
CA GLN A 48 -21.20 13.43 8.33
C GLN A 48 -21.48 12.77 9.69
N ALA A 49 -21.80 11.46 9.70
CA ALA A 49 -22.24 10.74 10.90
C ALA A 49 -21.09 10.03 11.64
N ALA A 50 -20.13 9.48 10.90
CA ALA A 50 -19.07 8.64 11.43
C ALA A 50 -17.83 8.60 10.54
N THR A 51 -16.80 7.85 10.93
CA THR A 51 -15.65 7.53 10.06
C THR A 51 -15.76 6.09 9.61
N ARG A 52 -15.75 5.87 8.30
CA ARG A 52 -15.72 4.53 7.73
C ARG A 52 -14.29 4.08 7.53
N VAL A 53 -14.01 2.83 7.89
CA VAL A 53 -12.75 2.18 7.57
C VAL A 53 -13.03 1.04 6.59
N ARG A 54 -12.40 1.10 5.42
CA ARG A 54 -12.54 0.10 4.36
C ARG A 54 -11.18 -0.46 4.01
N TYR A 55 -11.12 -1.77 3.74
CA TYR A 55 -9.91 -2.42 3.23
C TYR A 55 -10.09 -2.78 1.78
N ARG A 56 -9.07 -2.52 0.96
CA ARG A 56 -8.99 -3.11 -0.37
C ARG A 56 -8.35 -4.48 -0.23
N VAL A 57 -9.12 -5.53 -0.54
CA VAL A 57 -8.66 -6.92 -0.54
C VAL A 57 -8.95 -7.49 -1.92
N HIS A 58 -7.91 -7.99 -2.59
CA HIS A 58 -7.99 -8.52 -3.96
C HIS A 58 -8.70 -7.56 -4.94
N GLY A 59 -8.36 -6.27 -4.87
CA GLY A 59 -8.92 -5.22 -5.73
C GLY A 59 -10.27 -4.64 -5.29
N MET A 60 -11.01 -5.32 -4.41
CA MET A 60 -12.34 -4.89 -3.96
C MET A 60 -12.28 -4.13 -2.63
N LEU A 61 -13.03 -3.03 -2.52
CA LEU A 61 -13.16 -2.25 -1.28
C LEU A 61 -14.31 -2.79 -0.44
N ASN A 62 -13.98 -3.31 0.73
CA ASN A 62 -14.95 -3.84 1.69
C ASN A 62 -14.96 -2.97 2.94
N GLU A 63 -16.15 -2.59 3.42
CA GLU A 63 -16.31 -1.89 4.70
C GLU A 63 -16.08 -2.87 5.86
N GLN A 64 -15.26 -2.44 6.83
CA GLN A 64 -14.76 -3.33 7.88
C GLN A 64 -15.25 -2.89 9.25
N LEU A 65 -15.17 -1.59 9.52
CA LEU A 65 -15.64 -1.02 10.76
C LEU A 65 -16.01 0.45 10.60
N GLU A 66 -16.81 0.91 11.55
CA GLU A 66 -17.19 2.31 11.70
C GLU A 66 -16.64 2.83 13.02
N ILE A 67 -15.96 3.98 12.98
CA ILE A 67 -15.41 4.66 14.14
C ILE A 67 -16.29 5.88 14.43
N PRO A 68 -16.64 6.13 15.71
CA PRO A 68 -17.36 7.34 16.09
C PRO A 68 -16.71 8.61 15.57
N ARG A 69 -17.52 9.55 15.06
CA ARG A 69 -17.05 10.79 14.43
C ARG A 69 -16.06 11.57 15.28
N TRP A 70 -16.27 11.63 16.60
CA TRP A 70 -15.43 12.37 17.54
C TRP A 70 -13.98 11.87 17.61
N MET A 71 -13.72 10.61 17.21
CA MET A 71 -12.38 10.02 17.25
C MET A 71 -11.58 10.28 15.97
N HIS A 72 -12.24 10.68 14.89
CA HIS A 72 -11.63 10.82 13.56
C HIS A 72 -10.36 11.68 13.57
N GLU A 73 -10.46 12.89 14.11
CA GLU A 73 -9.35 13.85 14.12
C GLU A 73 -8.14 13.33 14.89
N ASN A 74 -8.38 12.58 15.97
CA ASN A 74 -7.30 11.98 16.74
C ASN A 74 -6.60 10.86 15.95
N VAL A 75 -7.35 10.05 15.20
CA VAL A 75 -6.79 9.02 14.31
C VAL A 75 -5.95 9.67 13.21
N VAL A 76 -6.46 10.76 12.61
CA VAL A 76 -5.73 11.52 11.58
C VAL A 76 -4.41 12.07 12.13
N VAL A 77 -4.44 12.73 13.29
CA VAL A 77 -3.22 13.26 13.93
C VAL A 77 -2.25 12.13 14.26
N ARG A 78 -2.73 11.00 14.79
CA ARG A 78 -1.87 9.85 15.09
C ARG A 78 -1.16 9.34 13.84
N ILE A 79 -1.89 9.18 12.73
CA ILE A 79 -1.31 8.71 11.47
C ILE A 79 -0.32 9.74 10.90
N LYS A 80 -0.66 11.04 10.93
CA LYS A 80 0.27 12.11 10.50
C LYS A 80 1.57 12.10 11.30
N VAL A 81 1.51 11.93 12.61
CA VAL A 81 2.71 11.83 13.46
C VAL A 81 3.57 10.63 13.06
N LEU A 82 2.97 9.45 12.87
CA LEU A 82 3.70 8.26 12.44
C LEU A 82 4.35 8.44 11.05
N ALA A 83 3.66 9.12 10.13
CA ALA A 83 4.13 9.40 8.78
C ALA A 83 5.01 10.66 8.68
N LYS A 84 5.35 11.31 9.80
CA LYS A 84 6.13 12.56 9.88
C LYS A 84 5.54 13.73 9.04
N LEU A 85 4.21 13.81 9.00
CA LEU A 85 3.45 14.85 8.31
C LEU A 85 3.14 16.04 9.23
N ASP A 86 2.85 17.20 8.64
CA ASP A 86 2.47 18.40 9.38
C ASP A 86 1.04 18.28 9.91
N ILE A 87 0.91 18.20 11.24
CA ILE A 87 -0.38 18.10 11.95
C ILE A 87 -1.17 19.41 11.96
N SER A 88 -0.49 20.55 11.77
CA SER A 88 -1.08 21.89 11.79
C SER A 88 -1.70 22.25 10.43
N GLU A 89 -1.12 21.76 9.33
CA GLU A 89 -1.66 21.95 8.00
C GLU A 89 -2.73 20.89 7.66
N ARG A 90 -3.89 21.35 7.22
CA ARG A 90 -5.10 20.53 7.00
C ARG A 90 -5.85 20.91 5.73
N ARG A 91 -5.34 21.88 4.96
CA ARG A 91 -6.01 22.48 3.80
C ARG A 91 -5.46 21.99 2.47
N ILE A 92 -4.28 21.37 2.49
CA ILE A 92 -3.64 20.79 1.31
C ILE A 92 -3.42 19.27 1.49
N PRO A 93 -3.39 18.50 0.39
CA PRO A 93 -2.98 17.10 0.45
C PRO A 93 -1.56 16.94 1.00
N GLN A 94 -1.30 15.84 1.69
CA GLN A 94 0.02 15.50 2.22
C GLN A 94 0.32 14.02 1.97
N ASP A 95 1.54 13.73 1.54
CA ASP A 95 2.01 12.36 1.32
C ASP A 95 3.21 12.07 2.21
N GLY A 96 3.20 10.89 2.82
CA GLY A 96 4.20 10.47 3.77
C GLY A 96 4.43 8.97 3.72
N HIS A 97 5.34 8.53 4.58
CA HIS A 97 5.77 7.15 4.63
C HIS A 97 6.01 6.76 6.08
N ILE A 98 5.56 5.56 6.44
CA ILE A 98 5.83 4.95 7.74
C ILE A 98 6.73 3.77 7.45
N ALA A 99 7.99 3.87 7.88
CA ALA A 99 8.98 2.84 7.69
C ALA A 99 8.78 1.70 8.69
N ALA A 100 8.94 0.47 8.23
CA ALA A 100 9.08 -0.69 9.09
C ALA A 100 10.34 -0.55 9.97
N GLU A 101 10.20 -0.75 11.28
CA GLU A 101 11.35 -0.75 12.20
C GLU A 101 12.15 -2.06 12.14
N ASP A 102 11.49 -3.16 11.75
CA ASP A 102 12.05 -4.51 11.64
C ASP A 102 11.65 -5.18 10.31
N SER A 103 12.23 -6.36 10.02
CA SER A 103 11.96 -7.10 8.77
C SER A 103 10.52 -7.58 8.63
N ASN A 104 9.76 -7.62 9.73
CA ASN A 104 8.35 -8.00 9.76
C ASN A 104 7.41 -6.80 9.85
N GLY A 105 7.98 -5.58 9.93
CA GLY A 105 7.24 -4.35 10.10
C GLY A 105 6.53 -3.94 8.83
N LEU A 106 5.45 -3.18 9.00
CA LEU A 106 4.65 -2.67 7.90
C LEU A 106 5.27 -1.41 7.33
N ASP A 107 5.90 -1.56 6.17
CA ASP A 107 6.31 -0.42 5.35
C ASP A 107 5.06 0.11 4.64
N VAL A 108 4.67 1.36 4.85
CA VAL A 108 3.43 1.88 4.23
C VAL A 108 3.60 3.29 3.69
N ARG A 109 2.89 3.57 2.59
CA ARG A 109 2.71 4.94 2.07
C ARG A 109 1.40 5.49 2.57
N VAL A 110 1.40 6.74 2.98
CA VAL A 110 0.23 7.41 3.54
C VAL A 110 -0.07 8.64 2.68
N SER A 111 -1.30 8.75 2.21
CA SER A 111 -1.82 9.94 1.54
C SER A 111 -2.98 10.50 2.35
N VAL A 112 -2.90 11.79 2.67
CA VAL A 112 -3.92 12.54 3.41
C VAL A 112 -4.54 13.57 2.48
N LEU A 113 -5.86 13.59 2.38
CA LEU A 113 -6.63 14.47 1.50
C LEU A 113 -7.70 15.22 2.30
N PRO A 114 -7.69 16.56 2.32
CA PRO A 114 -8.77 17.35 2.91
C PRO A 114 -10.10 17.09 2.18
N THR A 115 -11.18 16.84 2.94
CA THR A 115 -12.53 16.67 2.41
C THR A 115 -13.52 17.53 3.19
N ARG A 116 -14.80 17.55 2.74
CA ARG A 116 -15.88 18.28 3.40
C ARG A 116 -16.03 17.96 4.89
N TRP A 117 -15.81 16.70 5.27
CA TRP A 117 -16.05 16.20 6.63
C TRP A 117 -14.77 15.96 7.42
N GLY A 118 -13.61 16.44 6.97
CA GLY A 118 -12.31 16.18 7.60
C GLY A 118 -11.31 15.56 6.63
N GLU A 119 -10.19 15.09 7.14
CA GLU A 119 -9.12 14.55 6.30
C GLU A 119 -9.35 13.07 6.02
N LYS A 120 -9.51 12.72 4.74
CA LYS A 120 -9.50 11.33 4.29
C LYS A 120 -8.05 10.84 4.28
N ILE A 121 -7.83 9.62 4.75
CA ILE A 121 -6.53 8.96 4.69
C ILE A 121 -6.64 7.71 3.83
N VAL A 122 -5.67 7.53 2.94
CA VAL A 122 -5.42 6.27 2.23
C VAL A 122 -4.02 5.80 2.61
N ILE A 123 -3.92 4.57 3.09
CA ILE A 123 -2.66 3.93 3.44
C ILE A 123 -2.46 2.76 2.50
N ARG A 124 -1.41 2.80 1.69
CA ARG A 124 -1.00 1.68 0.86
C ARG A 124 0.01 0.84 1.62
N MET A 125 -0.33 -0.43 1.81
CA MET A 125 0.57 -1.38 2.45
C MET A 125 1.64 -1.85 1.47
N LEU A 126 2.91 -1.54 1.74
CA LEU A 126 4.05 -2.09 1.00
C LEU A 126 4.52 -3.33 1.72
N ARG A 127 4.18 -4.50 1.18
CA ARG A 127 4.61 -5.78 1.76
C ARG A 127 6.03 -6.07 1.31
N ARG A 128 7.00 -5.71 2.14
CA ARG A 128 8.38 -6.15 1.97
C ARG A 128 8.48 -7.60 2.47
N GLY A 129 9.09 -8.47 1.66
CA GLY A 129 9.68 -9.71 2.19
C GLY A 129 8.73 -10.84 2.61
N ARG A 130 7.46 -10.90 2.15
CA ARG A 130 6.80 -12.21 2.15
C ARG A 130 7.60 -13.13 1.23
N SER A 131 8.12 -14.23 1.77
CA SER A 131 8.70 -15.28 0.92
C SER A 131 7.64 -15.67 -0.10
N LEU A 132 7.96 -15.48 -1.38
CA LEU A 132 7.11 -15.95 -2.46
C LEU A 132 6.89 -17.46 -2.24
N MET A 133 5.65 -17.90 -2.44
CA MET A 133 5.35 -19.31 -2.36
C MET A 133 6.14 -20.06 -3.44
N THR A 134 6.62 -21.25 -3.11
CA THR A 134 7.12 -22.19 -4.12
C THR A 134 5.94 -22.92 -4.76
N LEU A 135 6.17 -23.54 -5.92
CA LEU A 135 5.12 -24.27 -6.62
C LEU A 135 4.52 -25.40 -5.73
N GLY A 136 5.36 -26.11 -4.99
CA GLY A 136 4.94 -27.18 -4.06
C GLY A 136 4.18 -26.69 -2.83
N GLN A 137 4.24 -25.39 -2.50
CA GLN A 137 3.43 -24.81 -1.41
C GLN A 137 2.00 -24.46 -1.84
N LEU A 138 1.68 -24.49 -3.14
CA LEU A 138 0.36 -24.14 -3.65
C LEU A 138 -0.69 -25.24 -3.50
N GLY A 139 -0.27 -26.46 -3.14
CA GLY A 139 -1.19 -27.59 -2.92
C GLY A 139 -1.74 -28.23 -4.19
N PHE A 140 -1.01 -28.12 -5.31
CA PHE A 140 -1.36 -28.89 -6.51
C PHE A 140 -1.16 -30.39 -6.27
N GLN A 141 -1.91 -31.22 -7.00
CA GLN A 141 -1.59 -32.64 -7.05
C GLN A 141 -0.20 -32.85 -7.67
N PRO A 142 0.59 -33.84 -7.22
CA PRO A 142 1.95 -34.06 -7.72
C PRO A 142 2.06 -34.14 -9.25
N SER A 143 1.09 -34.77 -9.91
CA SER A 143 1.04 -34.87 -11.38
C SER A 143 0.82 -33.54 -12.09
N ILE A 144 0.08 -32.61 -11.47
CA ILE A 144 -0.14 -31.26 -12.00
C ILE A 144 1.10 -30.41 -11.76
N GLU A 145 1.68 -30.50 -10.56
CA GLU A 145 2.90 -29.78 -10.19
C GLU A 145 4.07 -30.12 -11.13
N GLU A 146 4.31 -31.40 -11.38
CA GLU A 146 5.34 -31.87 -12.32
C GLU A 146 5.12 -31.32 -13.74
N ARG A 147 3.86 -31.34 -14.20
CA ARG A 147 3.50 -30.77 -15.50
C ARG A 147 3.72 -29.26 -15.55
N LEU A 148 3.41 -28.54 -14.48
CA LEU A 148 3.64 -27.10 -14.38
C LEU A 148 5.12 -26.76 -14.39
N HIS A 149 5.97 -27.50 -13.64
CA HIS A 149 7.43 -27.33 -13.72
C HIS A 149 7.95 -27.44 -15.15
N GLY A 150 7.47 -28.45 -15.90
CA GLY A 150 7.85 -28.63 -17.31
C GLY A 150 7.31 -27.53 -18.24
N LEU A 151 6.16 -26.94 -17.95
CA LEU A 151 5.56 -25.87 -18.75
C LEU A 151 6.25 -24.52 -18.52
N ILE A 152 6.56 -24.20 -17.26
CA ILE A 152 7.14 -22.91 -16.85
C ILE A 152 8.56 -22.72 -17.39
N ARG A 153 9.32 -23.82 -17.55
CA ARG A 153 10.69 -23.82 -18.10
C ARG A 153 10.76 -23.88 -19.63
N ARG A 154 9.62 -23.82 -20.34
CA ARG A 154 9.64 -23.80 -21.80
C ARG A 154 10.21 -22.46 -22.28
N PRO A 155 11.06 -22.46 -23.33
CA PRO A 155 11.70 -21.22 -23.82
C PRO A 155 10.69 -20.22 -24.41
N GLN A 156 9.51 -20.70 -24.83
CA GLN A 156 8.42 -19.87 -25.33
C GLN A 156 7.07 -20.54 -25.08
N GLY A 157 6.04 -19.73 -24.86
CA GLY A 157 4.68 -20.19 -24.64
C GLY A 157 3.85 -19.14 -23.90
N MET A 158 2.55 -19.40 -23.79
CA MET A 158 1.63 -18.58 -23.00
C MET A 158 0.95 -19.47 -21.96
N LEU A 159 1.01 -19.04 -20.70
CA LEU A 159 0.27 -19.65 -19.60
C LEU A 159 -0.77 -18.66 -19.11
N LEU A 160 -2.02 -19.12 -19.00
CA LEU A 160 -3.12 -18.29 -18.55
C LEU A 160 -3.70 -18.87 -17.26
N ALA A 161 -3.58 -18.12 -16.17
CA ALA A 161 -4.27 -18.44 -14.93
C ALA A 161 -5.66 -17.77 -14.95
N VAL A 162 -6.73 -18.59 -14.98
CA VAL A 162 -8.13 -18.13 -15.00
C VAL A 162 -8.88 -18.58 -13.75
N GLY A 163 -9.90 -17.81 -13.36
CA GLY A 163 -10.70 -18.06 -12.16
C GLY A 163 -11.26 -16.77 -11.57
N PRO A 164 -12.23 -16.84 -10.64
CA PRO A 164 -12.84 -15.65 -10.02
C PRO A 164 -11.85 -14.90 -9.12
N THR A 165 -12.16 -13.66 -8.76
CA THR A 165 -11.37 -12.89 -7.77
C THR A 165 -11.19 -13.70 -6.48
N GLY A 166 -9.98 -13.67 -5.89
CA GLY A 166 -9.66 -14.44 -4.68
C GLY A 166 -9.33 -15.92 -4.90
N SER A 167 -9.37 -16.44 -6.14
CA SER A 167 -9.06 -17.85 -6.42
C SER A 167 -7.56 -18.21 -6.42
N GLY A 168 -6.68 -17.33 -5.93
CA GLY A 168 -5.24 -17.58 -5.85
C GLY A 168 -4.43 -17.38 -7.15
N LYS A 169 -5.02 -16.90 -8.26
CA LYS A 169 -4.30 -16.70 -9.55
C LYS A 169 -3.00 -15.92 -9.41
N THR A 170 -3.05 -14.77 -8.74
CA THR A 170 -1.89 -13.90 -8.55
C THR A 170 -0.82 -14.63 -7.75
N THR A 171 -1.20 -15.28 -6.66
CA THR A 171 -0.29 -16.11 -5.85
C THR A 171 0.37 -17.22 -6.68
N THR A 172 -0.39 -17.90 -7.54
CA THR A 172 0.13 -18.92 -8.46
C THR A 172 1.13 -18.34 -9.45
N LEU A 173 0.81 -17.21 -10.09
CA LEU A 173 1.72 -16.55 -11.05
C LEU A 173 3.01 -16.06 -10.38
N TYR A 174 2.92 -15.52 -9.17
CA TYR A 174 4.10 -15.13 -8.40
C TYR A 174 4.99 -16.31 -8.03
N ALA A 175 4.41 -17.48 -7.75
CA ALA A 175 5.18 -18.71 -7.55
C ALA A 175 5.89 -19.16 -8.83
N PHE A 176 5.26 -18.99 -10.00
CA PHE A 176 5.91 -19.28 -11.28
C PHE A 176 7.09 -18.36 -11.52
N VAL A 177 6.92 -17.05 -11.28
CA VAL A 177 7.99 -16.04 -11.36
C VAL A 177 9.13 -16.38 -10.38
N ASN A 178 8.81 -16.81 -9.17
CA ASN A 178 9.79 -17.23 -8.16
C ASN A 178 10.61 -18.46 -8.57
N GLU A 179 10.02 -19.36 -9.36
CA GLU A 179 10.72 -20.53 -9.92
C GLU A 179 11.69 -20.10 -11.03
N ILE A 180 11.22 -19.32 -12.02
CA ILE A 180 12.03 -18.94 -13.19
C ILE A 180 13.13 -17.94 -12.89
N ARG A 181 12.99 -17.11 -11.85
CA ARG A 181 14.02 -16.09 -11.50
C ARG A 181 15.35 -16.69 -11.04
N GLN A 182 15.38 -17.99 -10.77
CA GLN A 182 16.61 -18.71 -10.44
C GLN A 182 17.50 -18.91 -11.67
N GLU A 183 16.96 -18.75 -12.86
CA GLU A 183 17.67 -18.83 -14.13
C GLU A 183 18.21 -17.44 -14.54
N PRO A 184 19.32 -17.36 -15.30
CA PRO A 184 19.92 -16.10 -15.75
C PRO A 184 19.10 -15.45 -16.89
N MET A 185 17.85 -15.11 -16.61
CA MET A 185 16.90 -14.53 -17.57
C MET A 185 16.48 -13.13 -17.16
N ASN A 186 16.16 -12.29 -18.13
CA ASN A 186 15.53 -11.00 -17.89
C ASN A 186 14.01 -11.18 -17.77
N ILE A 187 13.46 -10.95 -16.58
CA ILE A 187 12.02 -11.10 -16.31
C ILE A 187 11.41 -9.70 -16.11
N VAL A 188 10.33 -9.44 -16.84
CA VAL A 188 9.57 -8.19 -16.76
C VAL A 188 8.11 -8.51 -16.49
N THR A 189 7.49 -7.83 -15.53
CA THR A 189 6.05 -7.96 -15.23
C THR A 189 5.34 -6.61 -15.37
N ILE A 190 4.06 -6.65 -15.75
CA ILE A 190 3.19 -5.46 -15.80
C ILE A 190 1.99 -5.71 -14.89
N GLU A 191 1.82 -4.88 -13.86
CA GLU A 191 0.90 -5.18 -12.74
C GLU A 191 0.17 -3.93 -12.22
N ASP A 192 -1.11 -4.05 -11.84
CA ASP A 192 -1.94 -2.94 -11.33
C ASP A 192 -2.72 -3.33 -10.06
N PRO A 193 -2.21 -3.03 -8.85
CA PRO A 193 -0.85 -2.61 -8.53
C PRO A 193 0.13 -3.80 -8.48
N ILE A 194 1.42 -3.52 -8.29
CA ILE A 194 2.40 -4.53 -7.90
C ILE A 194 2.03 -5.03 -6.48
N GLU A 195 1.79 -6.33 -6.34
CA GLU A 195 1.31 -6.93 -5.09
C GLU A 195 2.46 -7.26 -4.11
N TYR A 196 3.55 -7.81 -4.66
CA TYR A 196 4.79 -8.15 -3.94
C TYR A 196 6.01 -7.74 -4.74
N GLU A 197 7.05 -7.27 -4.06
CA GLU A 197 8.35 -6.99 -4.67
C GLU A 197 9.14 -8.30 -4.84
N VAL A 198 9.62 -8.56 -6.06
CA VAL A 198 10.40 -9.75 -6.40
C VAL A 198 11.82 -9.34 -6.78
N ALA A 199 12.78 -9.70 -5.94
CA ALA A 199 14.19 -9.47 -6.24
C ALA A 199 14.59 -10.17 -7.56
N GLY A 200 15.26 -9.42 -8.42
CA GLY A 200 15.71 -9.88 -9.75
C GLY A 200 14.68 -9.72 -10.88
N VAL A 201 13.49 -9.15 -10.60
CA VAL A 201 12.43 -8.97 -11.59
C VAL A 201 12.15 -7.48 -11.79
N SER A 202 12.06 -7.05 -13.05
CA SER A 202 11.68 -5.67 -13.40
C SER A 202 10.16 -5.54 -13.41
N GLN A 203 9.57 -5.06 -12.32
CA GLN A 203 8.11 -4.94 -12.18
C GLN A 203 7.64 -3.53 -12.51
N VAL A 204 6.67 -3.41 -13.42
CA VAL A 204 6.24 -2.12 -14.00
C VAL A 204 4.73 -1.90 -13.80
N PRO A 205 4.29 -0.79 -13.20
CA PRO A 205 2.87 -0.41 -13.19
C PRO A 205 2.34 -0.04 -14.58
N PRO A 206 1.05 -0.24 -14.91
CA PRO A 206 0.51 0.01 -16.25
C PRO A 206 0.68 1.46 -16.73
N TYR A 207 0.74 2.42 -15.80
CA TYR A 207 0.82 3.86 -16.12
C TYR A 207 2.15 4.28 -16.75
N VAL A 208 3.20 3.44 -16.68
CA VAL A 208 4.48 3.71 -17.35
C VAL A 208 4.34 3.64 -18.89
N PHE A 209 3.34 2.93 -19.41
CA PHE A 209 3.07 2.84 -20.85
C PHE A 209 2.14 3.95 -21.36
N GLN A 210 1.48 4.72 -20.49
CA GLN A 210 0.59 5.82 -20.91
C GLN A 210 1.35 7.11 -21.22
N SER A 211 2.52 7.34 -20.61
CA SER A 211 3.41 8.44 -20.98
C SER A 211 4.16 8.18 -22.29
N ALA A 212 4.22 6.93 -22.76
CA ALA A 212 4.68 6.55 -24.09
C ALA A 212 3.53 6.58 -25.11
N SER A 213 2.86 7.72 -25.19
CA SER A 213 2.03 8.03 -26.36
C SER A 213 2.96 8.20 -27.56
N LEU A 214 3.21 7.11 -28.29
CA LEU A 214 3.59 7.17 -29.70
C LEU A 214 2.56 8.07 -30.40
N HIS A 215 2.98 9.28 -30.77
CA HIS A 215 2.18 10.17 -31.60
C HIS A 215 1.79 9.45 -32.89
N PRO A 216 0.50 9.31 -33.23
CA PRO A 216 0.11 9.08 -34.60
C PRO A 216 0.37 10.37 -35.39
N ALA A 217 1.03 10.22 -36.52
CA ALA A 217 1.50 11.28 -37.39
C ALA A 217 0.41 12.26 -37.87
N ALA A 218 0.90 13.44 -38.27
CA ALA A 218 0.43 14.29 -39.37
C ALA A 218 -0.97 14.91 -39.30
N GLY A 219 -1.00 16.25 -39.32
CA GLY A 219 -2.21 17.01 -39.67
C GLY A 219 -2.12 18.51 -39.39
N SER A 220 -1.61 19.26 -40.37
CA SER A 220 -1.94 20.68 -40.63
C SER A 220 -1.32 21.75 -39.73
N GLY A 221 -0.17 22.27 -40.17
CA GLY A 221 0.41 23.52 -39.69
C GLY A 221 1.24 24.18 -40.77
N CYS A 222 0.55 24.89 -41.67
CA CYS A 222 1.14 25.71 -42.73
C CYS A 222 2.17 26.70 -42.15
N HIS A 223 3.44 26.61 -42.59
CA HIS A 223 4.40 27.70 -42.46
C HIS A 223 5.24 27.79 -43.73
N SER A 224 4.82 28.67 -44.61
CA SER A 224 5.60 29.17 -45.72
C SER A 224 6.87 29.86 -45.21
N ARG A 225 8.05 29.32 -45.54
CA ARG A 225 9.26 30.14 -45.64
C ARG A 225 9.79 30.04 -47.06
N ARG A 226 9.62 31.17 -47.77
CA ARG A 226 10.27 31.48 -49.03
C ARG A 226 11.78 31.34 -48.88
N ARG A 227 12.40 30.59 -49.78
CA ARG A 227 13.80 30.78 -50.14
C ARG A 227 13.84 31.95 -51.12
N ASN A 228 14.58 33.00 -50.79
CA ASN A 228 15.16 33.87 -51.80
C ASN A 228 16.65 33.51 -51.86
N SER A 229 17.10 33.29 -53.10
CA SER A 229 18.44 33.55 -53.66
C SER A 229 19.60 33.79 -52.68
#